data_AF-A0A3C0G9Z4-F1
#
_entry.id   AF-A0A3C0G9Z4-F1
#
_cell.length_a   1.000
_cell.length_b   1.000
_cell.length_c   1.000
_cell.angle_alpha   90.00
_cell.angle_beta   90.00
_cell.angle_gamma   90.00
#
_symmetry.space_group_name_H-M   'P 1'
#
loop_
_entity.id
_entity.type
_entity.pdbx_description
1 polymer ?
#
loop_
_entity_poly.entity_id
_entity_poly.type
_entity_poly.pdbx_seq_one_letter_code
_entity_poly.pdbx_strand_id
1 'polypeptide(L)'
;MAEIDKSLPNVKQTVKIPSPQQQMEITAESQASGPSQPEVTQNQDGSAEITFEPGAMNQPGGQDHYTNLAELLPDQVLDPLGSQLWSNYEEYRQSRRQWADSYTKGLDLLGFQYKD
;
A
#
# COMPACT_ATOMS: atom_id res chain seq x y z
N MET A 1 -14.23 -38.63 15.13
CA MET A 1 -15.55 -37.97 15.27
C MET A 1 -15.34 -36.77 16.17
N ALA A 2 -15.69 -35.57 15.70
CA ALA A 2 -15.76 -34.38 16.53
C ALA A 2 -17.24 -33.99 16.62
N GLU A 3 -17.80 -34.02 17.84
CA GLU A 3 -19.16 -33.61 18.11
C GLU A 3 -19.21 -32.08 18.06
N ILE A 4 -19.82 -31.54 17.01
CA ILE A 4 -19.98 -30.09 16.85
C ILE A 4 -21.29 -29.72 17.54
N ASP A 5 -21.18 -29.10 18.71
CA ASP A 5 -22.33 -28.55 19.45
C ASP A 5 -23.02 -27.48 18.60
N LYS A 6 -24.27 -27.75 18.26
CA LYS A 6 -25.09 -26.98 17.32
C LYS A 6 -26.21 -26.21 18.04
N SER A 7 -25.95 -25.75 19.25
CA SER A 7 -26.85 -24.84 19.97
C SER A 7 -26.60 -23.39 19.52
N LEU A 8 -27.62 -22.76 18.93
CA LEU A 8 -27.59 -21.32 18.61
C LEU A 8 -27.66 -20.53 19.92
N PRO A 9 -26.71 -19.61 20.21
CA PRO A 9 -26.84 -18.74 21.35
C PRO A 9 -28.04 -17.81 21.14
N ASN A 10 -29.13 -18.05 21.87
CA ASN A 10 -30.31 -17.18 21.96
C ASN A 10 -29.97 -15.86 22.68
N VAL A 11 -28.97 -15.13 22.17
CA VAL A 11 -28.56 -13.82 22.67
C VAL A 11 -29.32 -12.77 21.89
N LYS A 12 -30.16 -12.01 22.58
CA LYS A 12 -30.82 -10.82 22.03
C LYS A 12 -29.74 -9.78 21.69
N GLN A 13 -29.32 -9.71 20.43
CA GLN A 13 -28.42 -8.65 19.96
C GLN A 13 -29.25 -7.42 19.62
N THR A 14 -29.07 -6.35 20.40
CA THR A 14 -29.68 -5.05 20.10
C THR A 14 -28.78 -4.33 19.09
N VAL A 15 -29.07 -4.48 17.80
CA VAL A 15 -28.38 -3.71 16.75
C VAL A 15 -28.92 -2.29 16.80
N LYS A 16 -28.10 -1.34 17.31
CA LYS A 16 -28.44 0.08 17.27
C LYS A 16 -28.32 0.56 15.83
N ILE A 17 -29.46 0.74 15.17
CA ILE A 17 -29.51 1.38 13.85
C ILE A 17 -29.20 2.88 14.09
N PRO A 18 -28.15 3.44 13.46
CA PRO A 18 -27.80 4.85 13.62
C PRO A 18 -28.95 5.76 13.15
N SER A 19 -29.04 6.97 13.70
CA SER A 19 -30.11 7.91 13.35
C SER A 19 -30.05 8.29 11.87
N PRO A 20 -31.17 8.73 11.24
CA PRO A 20 -31.18 9.09 9.82
C PRO A 20 -30.16 10.18 9.47
N GLN A 21 -29.87 11.08 10.41
CA GLN A 21 -28.86 12.14 10.27
C GLN A 21 -27.46 11.56 10.21
N GLN A 22 -27.14 10.60 11.10
CA GLN A 22 -25.87 9.88 11.05
C GLN A 22 -25.74 9.06 9.77
N GLN A 23 -26.82 8.40 9.30
CA GLN A 23 -26.82 7.70 8.01
C GLN A 23 -26.51 8.61 6.82
N MET A 24 -27.06 9.83 6.81
CA MET A 24 -26.76 10.83 5.78
C MET A 24 -25.30 11.31 5.85
N GLU A 25 -24.77 11.51 7.05
CA GLU A 25 -23.37 11.93 7.24
C GLU A 25 -22.39 10.84 6.81
N ILE A 26 -22.63 9.57 7.19
CA ILE A 26 -21.82 8.41 6.75
C ILE A 26 -21.90 8.23 5.23
N THR A 27 -23.07 8.48 4.63
CA THR A 27 -23.27 8.42 3.16
C THR A 27 -22.51 9.53 2.46
N ALA A 28 -22.55 10.76 2.99
CA ALA A 28 -21.82 11.90 2.44
C ALA A 28 -20.30 11.71 2.54
N GLU A 29 -19.81 11.14 3.65
CA GLU A 29 -18.38 10.85 3.85
C GLU A 29 -17.90 9.70 2.95
N SER A 30 -18.76 8.70 2.70
CA SER A 30 -18.47 7.61 1.74
C SER A 30 -18.51 8.08 0.27
N GLN A 31 -19.33 9.08 -0.06
CA GLN A 31 -19.37 9.72 -1.38
C GLN A 31 -18.15 10.61 -1.65
N ALA A 32 -17.43 11.07 -0.61
CA ALA A 32 -16.27 11.95 -0.76
C ALA A 32 -14.96 11.20 -1.09
N SER A 33 -14.91 9.85 -1.04
CA SER A 33 -13.68 9.07 -1.28
C SER A 33 -13.88 7.64 -1.80
N GLY A 34 -15.08 7.25 -2.25
CA GLY A 34 -15.34 5.92 -2.82
C GLY A 34 -15.21 5.86 -4.35
N PRO A 35 -14.88 4.69 -4.95
CA PRO A 35 -14.84 4.51 -6.40
C PRO A 35 -16.13 5.02 -7.03
N SER A 36 -16.02 5.63 -8.22
CA SER A 36 -17.15 6.12 -9.00
C SER A 36 -18.24 5.04 -8.99
N GLN A 37 -19.40 5.35 -8.41
CA GLN A 37 -20.46 4.35 -8.33
C GLN A 37 -20.78 3.87 -9.75
N PRO A 38 -20.84 2.56 -9.99
CA PRO A 38 -21.16 2.05 -11.31
C PRO A 38 -22.52 2.60 -11.76
N GLU A 39 -22.63 2.92 -13.04
CA GLU A 39 -23.90 3.38 -13.60
C GLU A 39 -24.86 2.19 -13.68
N VAL A 40 -25.97 2.26 -12.95
CA VAL A 40 -26.99 1.21 -12.91
C VAL A 40 -28.22 1.68 -13.67
N THR A 41 -28.49 1.05 -14.82
CA THR A 41 -29.70 1.29 -15.63
C THR A 41 -30.68 0.15 -15.44
N GLN A 42 -31.88 0.45 -14.94
CA GLN A 42 -32.95 -0.54 -14.79
C GLN A 42 -33.80 -0.57 -16.06
N ASN A 43 -33.85 -1.72 -16.72
CA ASN A 43 -34.57 -1.94 -17.96
C ASN A 43 -36.05 -2.26 -17.70
N GLN A 44 -36.88 -2.02 -18.72
CA GLN A 44 -38.34 -2.20 -18.63
C GLN A 44 -38.78 -3.66 -18.46
N ASP A 45 -37.90 -4.62 -18.77
CA ASP A 45 -38.10 -6.05 -18.54
C ASP A 45 -37.77 -6.48 -17.09
N GLY A 46 -37.36 -5.53 -16.24
CA GLY A 46 -36.94 -5.79 -14.87
C GLY A 46 -35.47 -6.22 -14.74
N SER A 47 -34.72 -6.28 -15.84
CA SER A 47 -33.26 -6.46 -15.80
C SER A 47 -32.55 -5.18 -15.35
N ALA A 48 -31.32 -5.31 -14.87
CA ALA A 48 -30.47 -4.17 -14.53
C ALA A 48 -29.11 -4.35 -15.22
N GLU A 49 -28.65 -3.31 -15.91
CA GLU A 49 -27.33 -3.24 -16.52
C GLU A 49 -26.42 -2.40 -15.63
N ILE A 50 -25.23 -2.91 -15.33
CA ILE A 50 -24.27 -2.30 -14.42
C ILE A 50 -23.00 -2.01 -15.22
N THR A 51 -22.76 -0.74 -15.52
CA THR A 51 -21.59 -0.29 -16.27
C THR A 51 -20.50 0.16 -15.30
N PHE A 52 -19.34 -0.47 -15.39
CA PHE A 52 -18.15 -0.13 -14.62
C PHE A 52 -17.11 0.50 -15.54
N GLU A 53 -16.66 1.70 -15.21
CA GLU A 53 -15.54 2.35 -15.88
C GLU A 53 -14.25 2.16 -15.05
N PRO A 54 -13.43 1.13 -15.31
CA PRO A 54 -12.26 0.78 -14.49
C PRO A 54 -11.19 1.88 -14.47
N GLY A 55 -11.26 2.86 -15.37
CA GLY A 55 -10.34 4.00 -15.43
C GLY A 55 -10.85 5.30 -14.80
N ALA A 56 -12.10 5.33 -14.30
CA ALA A 56 -12.74 6.57 -13.83
C ALA A 56 -12.05 7.20 -12.59
N MET A 57 -11.24 6.42 -11.87
CA MET A 57 -10.45 6.89 -10.71
C MET A 57 -8.96 6.55 -10.86
N ASN A 58 -8.40 6.65 -12.06
CA ASN A 58 -6.95 6.55 -12.21
C ASN A 58 -6.27 7.81 -11.63
N GLN A 59 -5.22 7.61 -10.83
CA GLN A 59 -4.35 8.70 -10.43
C GLN A 59 -3.68 9.31 -11.68
N PRO A 60 -3.62 10.65 -11.79
CA PRO A 60 -2.95 11.30 -12.91
C PRO A 60 -1.48 10.85 -12.98
N GLY A 61 -1.05 10.33 -14.13
CA GLY A 61 0.32 9.83 -14.35
C GLY A 61 0.53 8.33 -14.12
N GLY A 62 -0.46 7.59 -13.59
CA GLY A 62 -0.34 6.15 -13.30
C GLY A 62 -0.69 5.18 -14.44
N GLN A 63 -0.89 5.66 -15.67
CA GLN A 63 -1.34 4.82 -16.79
C GLN A 63 -0.21 4.02 -17.45
N ASP A 64 1.04 4.49 -17.34
CA ASP A 64 2.21 3.81 -17.86
C ASP A 64 2.92 3.03 -16.74
N HIS A 65 3.22 1.75 -17.00
CA HIS A 65 3.90 0.87 -16.05
C HIS A 65 5.33 1.31 -15.74
N TYR A 66 5.92 2.16 -16.59
CA TYR A 66 7.27 2.67 -16.44
C TYR A 66 7.33 4.04 -15.78
N THR A 67 6.20 4.63 -15.37
CA THR A 67 6.20 5.92 -14.69
C THR A 67 6.99 5.85 -13.38
N ASN A 68 7.76 6.90 -13.11
CA ASN A 68 8.43 7.07 -11.85
C ASN A 68 7.41 7.30 -10.71
N LEU A 69 7.26 6.31 -9.84
CA LEU A 69 6.34 6.37 -8.70
C LEU A 69 6.69 7.49 -7.71
N ALA A 70 7.95 7.93 -7.64
CA ALA A 70 8.35 9.01 -6.76
C ALA A 70 7.75 10.37 -7.18
N GLU A 71 7.29 10.54 -8.41
CA GLU A 71 6.61 11.78 -8.85
C GLU A 71 5.12 11.79 -8.47
N LEU A 72 4.56 10.63 -8.15
CA LEU A 72 3.14 10.41 -7.86
C LEU A 72 2.87 10.35 -6.36
N LEU A 73 3.87 9.99 -5.57
CA LEU A 73 3.75 9.77 -4.13
C LEU A 73 4.00 11.08 -3.35
N PRO A 74 3.24 11.34 -2.27
CA PRO A 74 3.48 12.50 -1.42
C PRO A 74 4.83 12.42 -0.68
N ASP A 75 5.43 13.57 -0.39
CA ASP A 75 6.71 13.69 0.34
C ASP A 75 6.68 12.99 1.70
N GLN A 76 5.54 13.00 2.40
CA GLN A 76 5.37 12.30 3.68
C GLN A 76 5.71 10.80 3.58
N VAL A 77 5.53 10.19 2.41
CA VAL A 77 5.90 8.79 2.13
C VAL A 77 7.34 8.68 1.64
N LEU A 78 7.80 9.62 0.80
CA LEU A 78 9.12 9.58 0.18
C LEU A 78 10.25 9.92 1.14
N ASP A 79 10.05 10.91 2.01
CA ASP A 79 11.06 11.39 2.97
C ASP A 79 11.61 10.30 3.90
N PRO A 80 10.77 9.52 4.61
CA PRO A 80 11.29 8.45 5.47
C PRO A 80 11.99 7.35 4.65
N LEU A 81 11.49 7.05 3.45
CA LEU A 81 12.12 6.07 2.55
C LEU A 81 13.49 6.54 2.08
N GLY A 82 13.63 7.80 1.67
CA GLY A 82 14.89 8.40 1.24
C GLY A 82 15.93 8.37 2.37
N SER A 83 15.53 8.76 3.57
CA SER A 83 16.41 8.69 4.74
C SER A 83 16.83 7.25 5.06
N GLN A 84 15.92 6.29 4.98
CA GLN A 84 16.23 4.88 5.24
C GLN A 84 17.18 4.32 4.17
N LEU A 85 16.96 4.64 2.90
CA LEU A 85 17.81 4.20 1.80
C LEU A 85 19.24 4.72 1.97
N TRP A 86 19.38 5.99 2.34
CA TRP A 86 20.67 6.61 2.57
C TRP A 86 21.42 5.96 3.74
N SER A 87 20.74 5.77 4.88
CA SER A 87 21.33 5.07 6.04
C SER A 87 21.77 3.65 5.68
N ASN A 88 20.93 2.88 4.99
CA ASN A 88 21.27 1.53 4.55
C ASN A 88 22.49 1.52 3.61
N TYR A 89 22.58 2.49 2.70
CA TYR A 89 23.72 2.62 1.80
C TYR A 89 25.01 2.90 2.57
N GLU A 90 25.00 3.86 3.50
CA GLU A 90 26.19 4.22 4.27
C GLU A 90 26.61 3.06 5.19
N GLU A 91 25.66 2.39 5.85
CA GLU A 91 25.94 1.16 6.63
C GLU A 91 26.59 0.07 5.77
N TYR A 92 26.04 -0.19 4.59
CA TYR A 92 26.61 -1.18 3.66
C TYR A 92 28.04 -0.81 3.26
N ARG A 93 28.27 0.46 2.87
CA ARG A 93 29.59 0.97 2.51
C ARG A 93 30.59 0.81 3.66
N GLN A 94 30.21 1.18 4.88
CA GLN A 94 31.07 1.08 6.05
C GLN A 94 31.36 -0.38 6.43
N SER A 95 30.39 -1.28 6.29
CA SER A 95 30.59 -2.72 6.53
C SER A 95 31.68 -3.30 5.60
N ARG A 96 31.76 -2.80 4.36
CA ARG A 96 32.74 -3.25 3.37
C ARG A 96 34.10 -2.59 3.53
N ARG A 97 34.17 -1.46 4.23
CA ARG A 97 35.42 -0.76 4.53
C ARG A 97 36.35 -1.63 5.37
N GLN A 98 35.84 -2.27 6.43
CA GLN A 98 36.66 -3.15 7.27
C GLN A 98 37.24 -4.34 6.51
N TRP A 99 36.46 -4.92 5.59
CA TRP A 99 36.93 -5.97 4.70
C TRP A 99 38.01 -5.45 3.75
N ALA A 100 37.78 -4.31 3.09
CA ALA A 100 38.75 -3.69 2.19
C ALA A 100 40.07 -3.37 2.92
N ASP A 101 40.00 -2.77 4.11
CA ASP A 101 41.17 -2.46 4.92
C ASP A 101 41.97 -3.72 5.30
N SER A 102 41.26 -4.80 5.68
CA SER A 102 41.90 -6.08 6.04
C SER A 102 42.54 -6.74 4.82
N TYR A 103 41.89 -6.66 3.66
CA TYR A 103 42.38 -7.17 2.39
C TYR A 103 43.66 -6.44 1.96
N THR A 104 43.65 -5.10 1.97
CA THR A 104 44.81 -4.28 1.62
C THR A 104 45.98 -4.52 2.57
N LYS A 105 45.74 -4.58 3.88
CA LYS A 105 46.77 -4.91 4.88
C LYS A 105 47.33 -6.32 4.68
N GLY A 106 46.48 -7.29 4.36
CA GLY A 106 46.91 -8.66 4.06
C GLY A 106 47.82 -8.73 2.84
N LEU A 107 47.50 -7.99 1.77
CA LEU A 107 48.36 -7.88 0.59
C LEU A 107 49.70 -7.19 0.90
N ASP A 108 49.69 -6.13 1.70
CA ASP A 108 50.91 -5.42 2.09
C ASP A 108 51.86 -6.33 2.90
N LEU A 109 51.31 -7.14 3.81
CA LEU A 109 52.09 -8.17 4.53
C LEU A 109 52.71 -9.23 3.61
N LEU A 110 52.10 -9.49 2.46
CA LEU A 110 52.61 -10.39 1.43
C LEU A 110 53.60 -9.67 0.48
N GLY A 111 53.87 -8.38 0.70
CA GLY A 111 54.77 -7.57 -0.12
C GLY A 111 54.14 -7.02 -1.40
N PHE A 112 52.82 -7.16 -1.56
CA PHE A 112 52.08 -6.59 -2.69
C PHE A 112 51.56 -5.20 -2.33
N GLN A 113 51.98 -4.18 -3.08
CA GLN A 113 51.44 -2.83 -2.93
C GLN A 113 50.15 -2.70 -3.73
N TYR A 114 49.02 -2.75 -3.04
CA TYR A 114 47.74 -2.32 -3.60
C TYR A 114 47.75 -0.79 -3.65
N LYS A 115 47.74 -0.23 -4.86
CA LYS A 115 47.55 1.21 -5.08
C LYS A 115 46.09 1.40 -5.47
N ASP A 116 45.39 2.24 -4.71
CA ASP A 116 44.01 2.64 -4.96
C ASP A 116 43.79 3.17 -6.38
#